data_AF-A0A7L4P4B1-F1
#
_entry.id   AF-A0A7L4P4B1-F1
#
_cell.length_a   1.000
_cell.length_b   1.000
_cell.length_c   1.000
_cell.angle_alpha   90.00
_cell.angle_beta   90.00
_cell.angle_gamma   90.00
#
_symmetry.space_group_name_H-M   'P 1'
#
loop_
_entity.id
_entity.type
_entity.pdbx_description
1 polymer ?
#
loop_
_entity_poly.entity_id
_entity_poly.type
_entity_poly.pdbx_seq_one_letter_code
_entity_poly.pdbx_strand_id
1 'polypeptide(L)'
;MMAGSNVLTGILAIILGILIIAFPLFSVFTLSVLTGFGLILIGIWLFTMSFETWSGNKGLSILALILGILGIIVGIGLFGSILAFSILAGMVIYIGGFFLIIAGIVALISGKGAGRWSGLLGIILGIIYLIIGIYALNPLYLAGLIGIFLILSGIFQIFLPTPEE
;
A
#
# COMPACT_ATOMS: atom_id res chain seq x y z
N MET A 1 21.16 0.48 -21.33
CA MET A 1 19.75 0.28 -21.75
C MET A 1 18.83 0.74 -20.61
N MET A 2 18.57 2.03 -20.38
CA MET A 2 17.72 2.44 -19.21
C MET A 2 16.83 3.68 -19.38
N ALA A 3 16.86 4.42 -20.49
CA ALA A 3 15.92 5.54 -20.70
C ALA A 3 14.52 5.08 -21.14
N GLY A 4 14.41 4.05 -21.99
CA GLY A 4 13.13 3.58 -22.53
C GLY A 4 12.26 2.78 -21.54
N SER A 5 12.89 2.15 -20.54
CA SER A 5 12.20 1.36 -19.50
C SER A 5 11.25 2.24 -18.67
N ASN A 6 11.75 3.37 -18.19
CA ASN A 6 10.98 4.29 -17.32
C ASN A 6 9.83 4.97 -18.07
N VAL A 7 9.99 5.22 -19.37
CA VAL A 7 8.93 5.79 -20.20
C VAL A 7 7.83 4.75 -20.42
N LEU A 8 8.17 3.50 -20.73
CA LEU A 8 7.18 2.44 -20.92
C LEU A 8 6.39 2.17 -19.64
N THR A 9 7.07 1.98 -18.51
CA THR A 9 6.41 1.75 -17.22
C THR A 9 5.55 2.93 -16.80
N GLY A 10 6.01 4.16 -17.07
CA GLY A 10 5.24 5.38 -16.81
C GLY A 10 3.97 5.47 -17.66
N ILE A 11 4.05 5.17 -18.95
CA ILE A 11 2.88 5.12 -19.84
C ILE A 11 1.89 4.05 -19.38
N LEU A 12 2.39 2.85 -19.04
CA LEU A 12 1.55 1.77 -18.53
C LEU A 12 0.84 2.15 -17.22
N ALA A 13 1.53 2.85 -16.31
CA ALA A 13 0.94 3.35 -15.08
C ALA A 13 -0.17 4.37 -15.36
N ILE A 14 0.03 5.31 -16.29
CA ILE A 14 -1.00 6.27 -16.70
C ILE A 14 -2.22 5.55 -17.28
N ILE A 15 -2.02 4.62 -18.22
CA ILE A 15 -3.10 3.85 -18.83
C ILE A 15 -3.87 3.07 -17.76
N LEU A 16 -3.17 2.39 -16.87
CA LEU A 16 -3.79 1.63 -15.79
C LEU A 16 -4.57 2.57 -14.86
N GLY A 17 -4.03 3.74 -14.51
CA GLY A 17 -4.72 4.71 -13.69
C GLY A 17 -6.02 5.24 -14.32
N ILE A 18 -5.99 5.51 -15.63
CA ILE A 18 -7.20 5.88 -16.39
C ILE A 18 -8.22 4.73 -16.40
N LEU A 19 -7.78 3.48 -16.62
CA LEU A 19 -8.66 2.31 -16.62
C LEU A 19 -9.33 2.09 -15.25
N ILE A 20 -8.58 2.28 -14.16
CA ILE A 20 -9.12 2.18 -12.79
C ILE A 20 -10.20 3.24 -12.57
N ILE A 21 -9.98 4.48 -13.02
CA ILE A 21 -10.97 5.57 -12.88
C ILE A 21 -12.20 5.30 -13.76
N ALA A 22 -12.00 4.77 -14.97
CA ALA A 22 -13.09 4.49 -15.91
C ALA A 22 -13.98 3.31 -15.45
N PHE A 23 -13.41 2.32 -14.76
CA PHE A 23 -14.12 1.11 -14.32
C PHE A 23 -13.93 0.82 -12.82
N PRO A 24 -14.40 1.71 -11.93
CA PRO A 24 -14.01 1.72 -10.52
C PRO A 24 -14.37 0.45 -9.74
N LEU A 25 -15.56 -0.12 -9.98
CA LEU A 25 -15.99 -1.33 -9.29
C LEU A 25 -15.22 -2.57 -9.78
N PHE A 26 -15.00 -2.69 -11.09
CA PHE A 26 -14.24 -3.79 -11.67
C PHE A 26 -12.77 -3.74 -11.27
N SER A 27 -12.17 -2.55 -11.22
CA SER A 27 -10.79 -2.40 -10.79
C SER A 27 -10.62 -2.73 -9.31
N VAL A 28 -11.48 -2.24 -8.43
CA VAL A 28 -11.39 -2.53 -6.99
C VAL A 28 -11.67 -4.01 -6.71
N PHE A 29 -12.60 -4.63 -7.44
CA PHE A 29 -12.79 -6.08 -7.40
C PHE A 29 -11.54 -6.84 -7.84
N THR A 30 -10.92 -6.43 -8.95
CA THR A 30 -9.69 -7.09 -9.42
C THR A 30 -8.57 -6.96 -8.40
N LEU A 31 -8.40 -5.79 -7.80
CA LEU A 31 -7.42 -5.57 -6.73
C LEU A 31 -7.76 -6.40 -5.49
N SER A 32 -9.02 -6.54 -5.10
CA SER A 32 -9.40 -7.37 -3.96
C SER A 32 -9.08 -8.85 -4.18
N VAL A 33 -9.34 -9.36 -5.39
CA VAL A 33 -8.95 -10.73 -5.80
C VAL A 33 -7.43 -10.90 -5.74
N LEU A 34 -6.67 -9.99 -6.35
CA LEU A 34 -5.21 -10.08 -6.39
C LEU A 34 -4.59 -9.97 -4.99
N THR A 35 -5.06 -9.04 -4.16
CA THR A 35 -4.59 -8.88 -2.78
C THR A 35 -4.98 -10.07 -1.92
N GLY A 36 -6.21 -10.56 -2.03
CA GLY A 36 -6.67 -11.75 -1.32
C GLY A 36 -5.84 -12.98 -1.69
N PHE A 37 -5.63 -13.20 -2.98
CA PHE A 37 -4.79 -14.28 -3.49
C PHE A 37 -3.34 -14.17 -3.01
N GLY A 38 -2.75 -12.97 -3.08
CA GLY A 38 -1.39 -12.72 -2.60
C GLY A 38 -1.25 -13.03 -1.11
N LEU A 39 -2.22 -12.66 -0.28
CA LEU A 39 -2.22 -12.98 1.15
C LEU A 39 -2.38 -14.47 1.43
N ILE A 40 -3.17 -15.20 0.64
CA ILE A 40 -3.24 -16.66 0.73
C ILE A 40 -1.87 -17.28 0.45
N LEU A 41 -1.19 -16.84 -0.62
CA LEU A 41 0.14 -17.36 -0.96
C LEU A 41 1.18 -17.06 0.12
N ILE A 42 1.21 -15.84 0.64
CA ILE A 42 2.10 -15.46 1.76
C ILE A 42 1.76 -16.29 3.00
N GLY A 43 0.47 -16.51 3.27
CA GLY A 43 0.01 -17.31 4.40
C GLY A 43 0.45 -18.77 4.31
N ILE A 44 0.33 -19.38 3.13
CA ILE A 44 0.83 -20.74 2.85
C ILE A 44 2.35 -20.80 3.05
N TRP A 45 3.09 -19.82 2.52
CA TRP A 45 4.54 -19.78 2.66
C TRP A 45 4.98 -19.69 4.13
N LEU A 46 4.37 -18.80 4.92
CA LEU A 46 4.65 -18.68 6.36
C LEU A 46 4.25 -19.95 7.14
N PHE A 47 3.13 -20.56 6.78
CA PHE A 47 2.70 -21.83 7.36
C PHE A 47 3.74 -22.92 7.11
N THR A 48 4.28 -23.05 5.90
CA THR A 48 5.35 -24.02 5.60
C THR A 48 6.64 -23.69 6.36
N MET A 49 7.06 -22.42 6.37
CA MET A 49 8.26 -21.95 7.09
C MET A 49 8.21 -22.25 8.61
N SER A 50 7.01 -22.32 9.19
CA SER A 50 6.85 -22.64 10.61
C SER A 50 7.39 -24.02 10.98
N PHE A 51 7.31 -25.00 10.07
CA PHE A 51 7.81 -26.35 10.32
C PHE A 51 9.31 -26.46 10.07
N GLU A 52 9.83 -25.73 9.08
CA GLU A 52 11.26 -25.71 8.76
C GLU A 52 12.09 -25.13 9.91
N THR A 53 11.57 -24.12 10.59
CA THR A 53 12.29 -23.39 11.65
C THR A 53 12.05 -23.94 13.06
N TRP A 54 11.21 -24.98 13.21
CA TRP A 54 10.71 -25.46 14.52
C TRP A 54 11.80 -25.91 15.48
N SER A 55 12.82 -26.59 14.98
CA SER A 55 13.95 -27.07 15.78
C SER A 55 14.94 -25.96 16.14
N GLY A 56 15.11 -24.96 15.27
CA GLY A 56 16.09 -23.89 15.45
C GLY A 56 15.57 -22.72 16.30
N ASN A 57 14.33 -22.29 16.08
CA ASN A 57 13.73 -21.19 16.83
C ASN A 57 12.21 -21.38 16.94
N LYS A 58 11.78 -21.99 18.05
CA LYS A 58 10.37 -22.23 18.36
C LYS A 58 9.54 -20.95 18.38
N GLY A 59 10.10 -19.84 18.85
CA GLY A 59 9.39 -18.56 18.89
C GLY A 59 9.06 -18.06 17.49
N LEU A 60 10.06 -18.04 16.59
CA LEU A 60 9.86 -17.67 15.18
C LEU A 60 8.88 -18.60 14.48
N SER A 61 8.92 -19.90 14.80
CA SER A 61 8.05 -20.91 14.22
C SER A 61 6.58 -20.72 14.61
N ILE A 62 6.32 -20.45 15.89
CA ILE A 62 4.96 -20.16 16.39
C ILE A 62 4.42 -18.88 15.73
N LEU A 63 5.25 -17.83 15.63
CA LEU A 63 4.86 -16.60 14.95
C LEU A 63 4.52 -16.86 13.47
N ALA A 64 5.38 -17.60 12.75
CA ALA A 64 5.15 -17.96 11.35
C ALA A 64 3.87 -18.79 11.18
N LEU A 65 3.58 -19.72 12.10
CA LEU A 65 2.36 -20.52 12.09
C LEU A 65 1.11 -19.64 12.24
N ILE A 66 1.10 -18.76 13.25
CA ILE A 66 -0.03 -17.86 13.53
C ILE A 66 -0.24 -16.91 12.35
N LEU A 67 0.81 -16.26 11.87
CA LEU A 67 0.74 -15.33 10.74
C LEU A 67 0.35 -16.05 9.45
N GLY A 68 0.79 -17.29 9.25
CA GLY A 68 0.42 -18.11 8.11
C GLY A 68 -1.09 -18.41 8.08
N ILE A 69 -1.63 -18.87 9.20
CA ILE A 69 -3.07 -19.14 9.36
C ILE A 69 -3.88 -17.85 9.17
N LEU A 70 -3.46 -16.75 9.81
CA LEU A 70 -4.12 -15.45 9.65
C LEU A 70 -4.08 -14.95 8.19
N GLY A 71 -2.94 -15.08 7.52
CA GLY A 71 -2.78 -14.70 6.12
C GLY A 71 -3.74 -15.45 5.20
N ILE A 72 -3.90 -16.77 5.41
CA ILE A 72 -4.86 -17.59 4.67
C ILE A 72 -6.30 -17.15 4.94
N ILE A 73 -6.70 -17.00 6.21
CA ILE A 73 -8.07 -16.63 6.59
C ILE A 73 -8.43 -15.23 6.04
N VAL A 74 -7.55 -14.25 6.26
CA VAL A 74 -7.77 -12.87 5.78
C VAL A 74 -7.75 -12.81 4.26
N GLY A 75 -6.85 -13.55 3.61
CA GLY A 75 -6.78 -13.64 2.16
C GLY A 75 -8.06 -14.21 1.55
N ILE A 76 -8.63 -15.27 2.14
CA ILE A 76 -9.95 -15.82 1.75
C ILE A 76 -11.05 -14.76 1.95
N GLY A 77 -11.06 -14.06 3.09
CA GLY A 77 -12.06 -13.03 3.37
C GLY A 77 -12.00 -11.81 2.43
N LEU A 78 -10.83 -11.51 1.86
CA LEU A 78 -10.62 -10.44 0.90
C LEU A 78 -10.91 -10.86 -0.54
N PHE A 79 -10.77 -12.14 -0.87
CA PHE A 79 -10.83 -12.62 -2.24
C PHE A 79 -12.19 -12.30 -2.89
N GLY A 80 -12.19 -11.34 -3.82
CA GLY A 80 -13.40 -10.86 -4.49
C GLY A 80 -14.31 -9.96 -3.63
N SER A 81 -13.94 -9.67 -2.38
CA SER A 81 -14.73 -8.84 -1.49
C SER A 81 -14.33 -7.37 -1.63
N ILE A 82 -15.11 -6.62 -2.42
CA ILE A 82 -14.91 -5.17 -2.63
C ILE A 82 -14.95 -4.43 -1.29
N LEU A 83 -15.93 -4.73 -0.44
CA LEU A 83 -16.08 -4.06 0.85
C LEU A 83 -14.90 -4.33 1.79
N ALA A 84 -14.49 -5.61 1.92
CA ALA A 84 -13.38 -5.95 2.80
C ALA A 84 -12.06 -5.32 2.32
N PHE A 85 -11.84 -5.27 1.00
CA PHE A 85 -10.68 -4.58 0.43
C PHE A 85 -10.72 -3.07 0.69
N SER A 86 -11.88 -2.42 0.54
CA SER A 86 -11.99 -0.98 0.85
C SER A 86 -11.72 -0.68 2.32
N ILE A 87 -12.22 -1.52 3.23
CA ILE A 87 -11.93 -1.40 4.66
C ILE A 87 -10.44 -1.60 4.93
N LEU A 88 -9.82 -2.61 4.33
CA LEU A 88 -8.39 -2.87 4.48
C LEU A 88 -7.55 -1.70 3.95
N ALA A 89 -7.82 -1.23 2.75
CA ALA A 89 -7.10 -0.11 2.14
C ALA A 89 -7.28 1.18 2.96
N GLY A 90 -8.51 1.46 3.40
CA GLY A 90 -8.79 2.58 4.31
C GLY A 90 -8.01 2.48 5.61
N MET A 91 -7.97 1.29 6.24
CA MET A 91 -7.18 1.03 7.44
C MET A 91 -5.69 1.26 7.21
N VAL A 92 -5.13 0.81 6.08
CA VAL A 92 -3.72 1.05 5.72
C VAL A 92 -3.44 2.55 5.56
N ILE A 93 -4.35 3.30 4.92
CA ILE A 93 -4.25 4.76 4.78
C ILE A 93 -4.29 5.44 6.15
N TYR A 94 -5.19 5.03 7.06
CA TYR A 94 -5.27 5.55 8.41
C TYR A 94 -3.99 5.32 9.22
N ILE A 95 -3.47 4.08 9.17
CA ILE A 95 -2.23 3.72 9.84
C ILE A 95 -1.08 4.58 9.31
N GLY A 96 -0.96 4.70 7.98
CA GLY A 96 0.02 5.57 7.34
C GLY A 96 -0.10 7.03 7.77
N GLY A 97 -1.32 7.57 7.84
CA GLY A 97 -1.59 8.92 8.33
C GLY A 97 -1.15 9.12 9.78
N PHE A 98 -1.44 8.16 10.66
CA PHE A 98 -0.97 8.20 12.04
C PHE A 98 0.55 8.19 12.15
N PHE A 99 1.22 7.30 11.40
CA PHE A 99 2.68 7.25 11.37
C PHE A 99 3.28 8.55 10.83
N LEU A 100 2.68 9.19 9.83
CA LEU A 100 3.11 10.49 9.31
C LEU A 100 2.98 11.60 10.35
N ILE A 101 1.89 11.61 11.13
CA ILE A 101 1.73 12.57 12.23
C ILE A 101 2.81 12.34 13.30
N ILE A 102 3.03 11.09 13.72
CA ILE A 102 4.04 10.76 14.73
C ILE A 102 5.44 11.16 14.24
N ALA A 103 5.81 10.77 13.01
CA ALA A 103 7.08 11.13 12.40
C ALA A 103 7.24 12.65 12.28
N GLY A 104 6.16 13.35 11.90
CA GLY A 104 6.13 14.80 11.80
C GLY A 104 6.34 15.49 13.14
N ILE A 105 5.68 15.02 14.21
CA ILE A 105 5.89 15.52 15.57
C ILE A 105 7.34 15.29 16.02
N VAL A 106 7.88 14.09 15.81
CA VAL A 106 9.27 13.78 16.17
C VAL A 106 10.24 14.72 15.44
N ALA A 107 10.06 14.93 14.13
CA ALA A 107 10.90 15.83 13.35
C ALA A 107 10.74 17.31 13.74
N LEU A 108 9.54 17.74 14.15
CA LEU A 108 9.30 19.11 14.61
C LEU A 108 10.05 19.41 15.93
N ILE A 109 10.08 18.44 16.84
CA ILE A 109 10.73 18.55 18.15
C ILE A 109 12.25 18.41 18.01
N SER A 110 12.71 17.38 17.29
CA SER A 110 14.13 17.04 17.18
C SER A 110 14.87 17.83 16.09
N GLY A 111 14.15 18.32 15.08
CA GLY A 111 14.72 18.96 13.92
C GLY A 111 15.21 20.40 14.17
N LYS A 112 16.20 20.81 13.37
CA LYS A 112 16.66 22.20 13.24
C LYS A 112 16.53 22.62 11.77
N GLY A 113 16.19 23.90 11.53
CA GLY A 113 16.04 24.43 10.17
C GLY A 113 15.06 23.63 9.32
N ALA A 114 15.53 23.09 8.18
CA ALA A 114 14.76 22.27 7.25
C ALA A 114 14.06 21.06 7.90
N GLY A 115 14.65 20.48 8.96
CA GLY A 115 14.04 19.35 9.68
C GLY A 115 12.74 19.71 10.41
N ARG A 116 12.55 20.97 10.83
CA ARG A 116 11.28 21.42 11.42
C ARG A 116 10.20 21.58 10.36
N TRP A 117 10.57 22.06 9.18
CA TRP A 117 9.67 22.23 8.05
C TRP A 117 9.17 20.88 7.52
N SER A 118 10.05 19.88 7.42
CA SER A 118 9.63 18.52 7.09
C SER A 118 8.72 17.91 8.16
N GLY A 119 8.94 18.25 9.44
CA GLY A 119 8.05 17.86 10.53
C GLY A 119 6.63 18.42 10.39
N LEU A 120 6.51 19.73 10.09
CA LEU A 120 5.22 20.37 9.85
C LEU A 120 4.51 19.76 8.63
N LEU A 121 5.24 19.53 7.53
CA LEU A 121 4.70 18.86 6.35
C LEU A 121 4.21 17.44 6.67
N GLY A 122 4.96 16.67 7.47
CA GLY A 122 4.57 15.33 7.90
C GLY A 122 3.25 15.32 8.66
N ILE A 123 3.03 16.29 9.55
CA ILE A 123 1.77 16.43 10.29
C ILE A 123 0.62 16.77 9.32
N ILE A 124 0.82 17.76 8.44
CA ILE A 124 -0.21 18.18 7.47
C ILE A 124 -0.58 17.01 6.55
N LEU A 125 0.40 16.32 5.98
CA LEU A 125 0.19 15.16 5.14
C LEU A 125 -0.50 14.03 5.90
N GLY A 126 -0.12 13.80 7.16
CA GLY A 126 -0.76 12.81 8.00
C GLY A 126 -2.24 13.11 8.24
N ILE A 127 -2.61 14.36 8.52
CA ILE A 127 -4.01 14.79 8.64
C ILE A 127 -4.76 14.58 7.32
N ILE A 128 -4.16 14.94 6.18
CA ILE A 128 -4.74 14.71 4.85
C ILE A 128 -4.98 13.20 4.64
N TYR A 129 -4.03 12.34 5.02
CA TYR A 129 -4.21 10.89 4.96
C TYR A 129 -5.40 10.41 5.80
N LEU A 130 -5.56 10.91 7.03
CA LEU A 130 -6.72 10.56 7.87
C LEU A 130 -8.05 10.96 7.20
N ILE A 131 -8.10 12.13 6.57
CA ILE A 131 -9.29 12.60 5.84
C ILE A 131 -9.55 11.69 4.62
N ILE A 132 -8.52 11.40 3.83
CA ILE A 132 -8.61 10.51 2.67
C ILE A 132 -9.05 9.10 3.08
N GLY A 133 -8.60 8.61 4.24
CA GLY A 133 -8.99 7.32 4.80
C GLY A 133 -10.49 7.16 5.01
N ILE A 134 -11.21 8.24 5.34
CA ILE A 134 -12.68 8.25 5.44
C ILE A 134 -13.31 7.95 4.08
N TYR A 135 -12.83 8.62 3.04
CA TYR A 135 -13.35 8.44 1.68
C TYR A 135 -12.98 7.07 1.09
N ALA A 136 -11.80 6.54 1.43
CA ALA A 136 -11.32 5.24 0.96
C ALA A 136 -12.22 4.06 1.36
N LEU A 137 -13.09 4.22 2.37
CA LEU A 137 -14.09 3.20 2.70
C LEU A 137 -15.14 3.00 1.60
N ASN A 138 -15.36 4.01 0.75
CA ASN A 138 -16.20 3.88 -0.42
C ASN A 138 -15.36 3.37 -1.62
N PRO A 139 -15.74 2.25 -2.26
CA PRO A 139 -15.01 1.71 -3.40
C PRO A 139 -14.81 2.68 -4.56
N LEU A 140 -15.76 3.58 -4.81
CA LEU A 140 -15.67 4.57 -5.90
C LEU A 140 -14.54 5.57 -5.63
N TYR A 141 -14.47 6.12 -4.42
CA TYR A 141 -13.41 7.05 -4.04
C TYR A 141 -12.06 6.34 -3.96
N LEU A 142 -12.03 5.09 -3.48
CA LEU A 142 -10.80 4.29 -3.45
C LEU A 142 -10.24 4.05 -4.85
N ALA A 143 -11.08 3.70 -5.82
CA ALA A 143 -10.66 3.57 -7.21
C ALA A 143 -10.08 4.89 -7.74
N GLY A 144 -10.75 6.01 -7.47
CA GLY A 144 -10.25 7.34 -7.82
C GLY A 144 -8.87 7.63 -7.23
N LEU A 145 -8.67 7.34 -5.94
CA LEU A 145 -7.39 7.53 -5.25
C LEU A 145 -6.27 6.69 -5.88
N ILE A 146 -6.53 5.40 -6.11
CA ILE A 146 -5.55 4.49 -6.73
C ILE A 146 -5.24 4.94 -8.16
N GLY A 147 -6.27 5.30 -8.93
CA GLY A 147 -6.10 5.74 -10.32
C GLY A 147 -5.32 7.04 -10.44
N ILE A 148 -5.64 8.05 -9.62
CA ILE A 148 -4.90 9.32 -9.55
C ILE A 148 -3.45 9.04 -9.13
N PHE A 149 -3.24 8.18 -8.12
CA PHE A 149 -1.90 7.81 -7.70
C PHE A 149 -1.08 7.20 -8.85
N LEU A 150 -1.63 6.25 -9.60
CA LEU A 150 -0.95 5.64 -10.74
C LEU A 150 -0.64 6.63 -11.86
N ILE A 151 -1.55 7.57 -12.15
CA ILE A 151 -1.31 8.62 -13.15
C ILE A 151 -0.16 9.51 -12.70
N LEU A 152 -0.17 9.98 -11.45
CA LEU A 152 0.90 10.82 -10.91
C LEU A 152 2.23 10.09 -10.89
N SER A 153 2.26 8.83 -10.44
CA SER A 153 3.45 7.99 -10.46
C SER A 153 3.99 7.81 -11.89
N GLY A 154 3.10 7.60 -12.86
CA GLY A 154 3.51 7.46 -14.25
C GLY A 154 4.09 8.74 -14.85
N ILE A 155 3.49 9.90 -14.54
CA ILE A 155 4.04 11.21 -14.91
C ILE A 155 5.43 11.39 -14.28
N PHE A 156 5.56 11.17 -12.96
CA PHE A 156 6.85 11.31 -12.28
C PHE A 156 7.91 10.36 -12.84
N GLN A 157 7.55 9.13 -13.21
CA GLN A 157 8.50 8.19 -13.77
C GLN A 157 9.00 8.58 -15.17
N ILE A 158 8.19 9.29 -15.96
CA ILE A 158 8.58 9.79 -17.28
C ILE A 158 9.49 11.02 -17.16
N PHE A 159 9.20 11.92 -16.22
CA PHE A 159 9.84 13.23 -16.15
C PHE A 159 10.95 13.36 -15.10
N LEU A 160 11.03 12.47 -14.11
CA LEU A 160 12.12 12.52 -13.13
C LEU A 160 13.39 11.90 -13.75
N PRO A 161 14.52 12.64 -13.75
CA PRO A 161 15.78 12.09 -14.22
C PRO A 161 16.18 10.92 -13.32
N THR A 162 16.52 9.79 -13.93
CA THR A 162 17.17 8.70 -13.20
C THR A 162 18.50 9.22 -12.68
N PRO A 163 18.80 9.07 -11.38
CA PRO A 163 20.15 9.28 -10.90
C PRO A 163 21.11 8.46 -11.77
N GLU A 164 22.11 9.12 -12.34
CA GLU A 164 23.20 8.44 -13.05
C GLU A 164 23.90 7.55 -12.01
N GLU A 165 23.77 6.24 -12.15
CA GLU A 165 24.56 5.24 -11.42
C GLU A 165 26.01 5.23 -11.92
#